data_AF-A0A1E4RFF4-F1
#
_entry.id   AF-A0A1E4RFF4-F1
#
_cell.length_a   1.000
_cell.length_b   1.000
_cell.length_c   1.000
_cell.angle_alpha   90.00
_cell.angle_beta   90.00
_cell.angle_gamma   90.00
#
_symmetry.space_group_name_H-M   'P 1'
#
loop_
_entity.id
_entity.type
_entity.pdbx_description
1 polymer ?
#
loop_
_entity_poly.entity_id
_entity_poly.type
_entity_poly.pdbx_seq_one_letter_code
_entity_poly.pdbx_strand_id
1 'polypeptide(L)'
;MSYNGIGLQTARGSGTSGHVQKNLAGSKDGEAVTGMGHHRRRELEREHEQRKQELKARESNKSVARAEIEEHNRKREIDIKCMELRDSLEDESEDEDIIETKVKELRESLLASYTHD
;
A
#
# COMPACT_ATOMS: atom_id res chain seq x y z
N MET A 1 43.35 -8.56 43.12
CA MET A 1 41.96 -8.79 43.55
C MET A 1 41.11 -8.52 42.33
N SER A 2 40.29 -9.47 41.90
CA SER A 2 39.25 -9.22 40.89
C SER A 2 38.13 -8.41 41.54
N TYR A 3 37.60 -7.42 40.83
CA TYR A 3 36.45 -6.62 41.27
C TYR A 3 35.28 -6.97 40.36
N ASN A 4 34.10 -7.28 40.91
CA ASN A 4 32.92 -7.70 40.13
C ASN A 4 33.19 -8.84 39.12
N GLY A 5 34.11 -9.76 39.45
CA GLY A 5 34.47 -10.88 38.55
C GLY A 5 35.27 -10.48 37.31
N ILE A 6 35.67 -9.21 37.17
CA ILE A 6 36.50 -8.70 36.07
C ILE A 6 37.90 -8.29 36.56
N GLY A 7 38.90 -8.51 35.71
CA GLY A 7 40.31 -8.19 35.99
C GLY A 7 41.15 -9.36 36.50
N LEU A 8 42.34 -9.05 37.01
CA LEU A 8 43.32 -10.04 37.47
C LEU A 8 43.10 -10.45 38.94
N GLN A 9 43.23 -11.74 39.23
CA GLN A 9 43.19 -12.25 40.60
C GLN A 9 44.30 -11.63 41.46
N THR A 10 45.51 -11.50 40.92
CA THR A 10 46.64 -10.77 41.53
C THR A 10 47.45 -10.03 40.46
N ALA A 11 48.01 -8.88 40.80
CA ALA A 11 48.93 -8.15 39.92
C ALA A 11 50.33 -8.82 39.86
N ARG A 12 50.68 -9.62 40.88
CA ARG A 12 51.96 -10.34 40.95
C ARG A 12 52.05 -11.37 39.83
N GLY A 13 53.15 -11.37 39.08
CA GLY A 13 53.35 -12.27 37.93
C GLY A 13 52.71 -11.80 36.63
N SER A 14 51.92 -10.71 36.64
CA SER A 14 51.31 -10.15 35.42
C SER A 14 52.22 -9.19 34.64
N GLY A 15 53.33 -8.74 35.26
CA GLY A 15 54.24 -7.75 34.66
C GLY A 15 53.64 -6.35 34.49
N THR A 16 52.45 -6.06 35.04
CA THR A 16 51.77 -4.76 34.96
C THR A 16 51.25 -4.31 36.34
N SER A 17 50.70 -3.09 36.42
CA SER A 17 50.09 -2.56 37.65
C SER A 17 48.77 -3.25 38.03
N GLY A 18 48.19 -4.06 37.14
CA GLY A 18 46.87 -4.65 37.33
C GLY A 18 45.72 -3.64 37.28
N HIS A 19 45.94 -2.46 36.68
CA HIS A 19 44.91 -1.43 36.53
C HIS A 19 43.84 -1.87 35.51
N VAL A 20 42.58 -1.87 35.94
CA VAL A 20 41.43 -2.25 35.12
C VAL A 20 40.60 -1.01 34.83
N GLN A 21 40.37 -0.73 33.55
CA GLN A 21 39.48 0.36 33.10
C GLN A 21 38.21 -0.22 32.51
N LYS A 22 37.09 0.48 32.73
CA LYS A 22 35.83 0.13 32.07
C LYS A 22 35.92 0.42 30.57
N ASN A 23 35.34 -0.46 29.75
CA ASN A 23 35.19 -0.21 28.33
C ASN A 23 34.08 0.83 28.10
N LEU A 24 34.39 1.96 27.45
CA LEU A 24 33.41 3.00 27.11
C LEU A 24 32.57 2.69 25.86
N ALA A 25 33.08 1.85 24.95
CA ALA A 25 32.37 1.41 23.75
C ALA A 25 31.33 0.31 24.04
N GLY A 26 31.50 -0.45 25.14
CA GLY A 26 30.59 -1.52 25.56
C GLY A 26 29.42 -1.06 26.44
N SER A 27 29.04 0.22 26.38
CA SER A 27 28.01 0.81 27.24
C SER A 27 26.61 0.26 26.93
N LYS A 28 26.26 -0.91 27.47
CA LYS A 28 24.92 -1.49 27.35
C LYS A 28 23.89 -0.88 28.31
N ASP A 29 24.35 -0.16 29.34
CA ASP A 29 23.50 0.28 30.45
C ASP A 29 22.92 1.70 30.28
N GLY A 30 23.19 2.39 29.16
CA GLY A 30 22.71 3.75 28.89
C GLY A 30 21.80 3.93 27.68
N GLU A 31 21.74 2.95 26.77
CA GLU A 31 20.94 3.06 25.53
C GLU A 31 19.45 2.76 25.74
N ALA A 32 19.05 2.28 26.93
CA ALA A 32 17.65 1.99 27.21
C ALA A 32 16.81 3.24 27.61
N VAL A 33 17.44 4.35 28.03
CA VAL A 33 16.71 5.47 28.65
C VAL A 33 16.65 6.76 27.81
N THR A 34 17.52 6.97 26.82
CA THR A 34 17.54 8.28 26.11
C THR A 34 17.76 8.27 24.60
N GLY A 35 17.79 7.11 23.95
CA GLY A 35 17.92 7.10 22.50
C GLY A 35 18.11 5.71 21.97
N MET A 36 17.09 5.24 21.27
CA MET A 36 17.15 4.10 20.35
C MET A 36 18.52 4.10 19.63
N GLY A 37 19.39 3.14 19.94
CA GLY A 37 20.72 3.06 19.34
C GLY A 37 20.65 3.13 17.81
N HIS A 38 21.72 3.60 17.15
CA HIS A 38 21.72 3.87 15.70
C HIS A 38 21.20 2.71 14.83
N HIS A 39 21.39 1.47 15.26
CA HIS A 39 20.86 0.26 14.61
C HIS A 39 19.33 0.19 14.67
N ARG A 40 18.75 0.41 15.84
CA ARG A 40 17.30 0.30 16.04
C ARG A 40 16.54 1.46 15.39
N ARG A 41 17.14 2.66 15.35
CA ARG A 41 16.60 3.78 14.54
C ARG A 41 16.56 3.42 13.05
N ARG A 42 17.63 2.83 12.52
CA ARG A 42 17.70 2.40 11.11
C ARG A 42 16.71 1.27 10.81
N GLU A 43 16.45 0.37 11.76
CA GLU A 43 15.40 -0.65 11.61
C GLU A 43 14.01 -0.03 11.52
N LEU A 44 13.67 0.91 12.40
CA LEU A 44 12.38 1.60 12.36
C LEU A 44 12.19 2.43 11.09
N GLU A 45 13.23 3.13 10.64
CA GLU A 45 13.19 3.87 9.37
C GLU A 45 12.89 2.93 8.19
N ARG A 46 13.56 1.78 8.12
CA ARG A 46 13.32 0.77 7.08
C ARG A 46 11.91 0.19 7.15
N GLU A 47 11.43 -0.15 8.34
CA GLU A 47 10.07 -0.66 8.54
C GLU A 47 9.03 0.38 8.11
N HIS A 48 9.24 1.66 8.46
CA HIS A 48 8.36 2.75 8.07
C HIS A 48 8.36 2.98 6.55
N GLU A 49 9.52 2.91 5.90
CA GLU A 49 9.64 2.99 4.45
C GLU A 49 8.94 1.83 3.75
N GLN A 50 9.10 0.60 4.23
CA GLN A 50 8.42 -0.58 3.70
C GLN A 50 6.90 -0.42 3.81
N ARG A 51 6.39 -0.06 5.00
CA ARG A 51 4.97 0.20 5.20
C ARG A 51 4.43 1.29 4.28
N LYS A 52 5.21 2.35 4.05
CA LYS A 52 4.83 3.43 3.12
C LYS A 52 4.76 2.94 1.67
N GLN A 53 5.68 2.07 1.25
CA GLN A 53 5.66 1.47 -0.08
C GLN A 53 4.45 0.55 -0.26
N GLU A 54 4.14 -0.28 0.74
CA GLU A 54 2.96 -1.16 0.73
C GLU A 54 1.65 -0.37 0.63
N LEU A 55 1.52 0.73 1.39
CA LEU A 55 0.35 1.60 1.32
C LEU A 55 0.19 2.23 -0.07
N LYS A 56 1.28 2.72 -0.67
CA LYS A 56 1.26 3.27 -2.04
C LYS A 56 0.82 2.23 -3.07
N ALA A 57 1.34 1.01 -2.98
CA ALA A 57 0.96 -0.09 -3.88
C ALA A 57 -0.52 -0.46 -3.72
N ARG A 58 -1.04 -0.43 -2.48
CA ARG A 58 -2.46 -0.66 -2.22
C ARG A 58 -3.33 0.46 -2.78
N GLU A 59 -2.89 1.72 -2.68
CA GLU A 59 -3.59 2.87 -3.24
C GLU A 59 -3.64 2.81 -4.77
N SER A 60 -2.55 2.46 -5.44
CA SER A 60 -2.53 2.30 -6.90
C SER A 60 -3.47 1.19 -7.36
N ASN A 61 -3.47 0.04 -6.67
CA ASN A 61 -4.39 -1.04 -7.00
C ASN A 61 -5.86 -0.61 -6.83
N LYS A 62 -6.15 0.18 -5.78
CA LYS A 62 -7.49 0.71 -5.54
C LYS A 62 -7.90 1.73 -6.59
N SER A 63 -6.99 2.58 -7.08
CA SER A 63 -7.31 3.55 -8.13
C SER A 63 -7.60 2.86 -9.46
N VAL A 64 -6.83 1.83 -9.82
CA VAL A 64 -7.08 1.02 -11.02
C VAL A 64 -8.44 0.34 -10.92
N ALA A 65 -8.72 -0.37 -9.82
CA ALA A 65 -10.01 -1.02 -9.62
C ALA A 65 -11.20 -0.04 -9.65
N ARG A 66 -11.02 1.20 -9.13
CA ARG A 66 -12.04 2.25 -9.21
C ARG A 66 -12.31 2.67 -10.66
N ALA A 67 -11.27 2.85 -11.47
CA ALA A 67 -11.42 3.21 -12.87
C ALA A 67 -12.15 2.11 -13.66
N GLU A 68 -11.83 0.83 -13.41
CA GLU A 68 -12.55 -0.30 -14.02
C GLU A 68 -14.02 -0.34 -13.61
N ILE A 69 -14.34 -0.14 -12.33
CA ILE A 69 -15.72 -0.07 -11.84
C ILE A 69 -16.48 1.09 -12.48
N GLU A 70 -15.83 2.24 -12.61
CA GLU A 70 -16.43 3.42 -13.22
C GLU A 70 -16.73 3.19 -14.70
N GLU A 71 -15.79 2.62 -15.46
CA GLU A 71 -16.02 2.25 -16.86
C GLU A 71 -17.16 1.23 -17.01
N HIS A 72 -17.20 0.22 -16.14
CA HIS A 72 -18.26 -0.78 -16.14
C HIS A 72 -19.63 -0.17 -15.82
N ASN A 73 -19.72 0.74 -14.84
CA ASN A 73 -20.95 1.45 -14.52
C ASN A 73 -21.45 2.26 -15.73
N ARG A 74 -20.54 2.97 -16.39
CA ARG A 74 -20.87 3.78 -17.56
C ARG A 74 -21.38 2.93 -18.73
N LYS A 75 -20.76 1.76 -19.00
CA LYS A 75 -21.28 0.80 -20.00
C LYS A 75 -22.67 0.26 -19.61
N ARG A 76 -22.86 -0.06 -18.32
CA ARG A 76 -24.18 -0.50 -17.82
C ARG A 76 -25.25 0.57 -17.98
N GLU A 77 -24.94 1.84 -17.78
CA GLU A 77 -25.90 2.94 -18.01
C GLU A 77 -26.36 3.00 -19.46
N ILE A 78 -25.48 2.73 -20.43
CA ILE A 78 -25.85 2.64 -21.84
C ILE A 78 -26.76 1.43 -22.07
N ASP A 79 -26.39 0.26 -21.54
CA ASP A 79 -27.19 -0.96 -21.70
C ASP A 79 -28.57 -0.82 -21.04
N ILE A 80 -28.67 -0.16 -19.89
CA ILE A 80 -29.95 0.13 -19.21
C ILE A 80 -30.83 1.00 -20.12
N LYS A 81 -30.30 2.10 -20.67
CA LYS A 81 -31.07 2.96 -21.59
C LYS A 81 -31.53 2.22 -22.85
N CYS A 82 -30.71 1.29 -23.34
CA CYS A 82 -31.07 0.44 -24.48
C CYS A 82 -32.21 -0.53 -24.12
N MET A 83 -32.18 -1.12 -22.92
CA MET A 83 -33.27 -1.96 -22.41
C MET A 83 -34.56 -1.16 -22.20
N GLU A 84 -34.48 0.02 -21.59
CA GLU A 84 -35.65 0.89 -21.39
C GLU A 84 -36.33 1.26 -22.72
N LEU A 85 -35.54 1.58 -23.75
CA LEU A 85 -36.08 1.85 -25.09
C LEU A 85 -36.73 0.61 -25.70
N ARG A 86 -36.09 -0.56 -25.55
CA ARG A 86 -36.62 -1.82 -26.05
C ARG A 86 -37.98 -2.12 -25.41
N ASP A 87 -38.05 -2.10 -24.08
CA ASP A 87 -39.28 -2.36 -23.33
C ASP A 87 -40.40 -1.40 -23.76
N SER A 88 -40.08 -0.12 -23.95
CA SER A 88 -41.06 0.89 -24.42
C SER A 88 -41.61 0.58 -25.81
N LEU A 89 -40.76 0.13 -26.75
CA LEU A 89 -41.18 -0.20 -28.11
C LEU A 89 -41.94 -1.54 -28.16
N GLU A 90 -41.59 -2.50 -27.30
CA GLU A 90 -42.33 -3.76 -27.14
C GLU A 90 -43.74 -3.49 -26.59
N ASP A 91 -43.88 -2.59 -25.60
CA ASP A 91 -45.18 -2.15 -25.09
C ASP A 91 -46.04 -1.45 -26.16
N GLU A 92 -45.41 -0.72 -27.08
CA GLU A 92 -46.05 -0.11 -28.26
C GLU A 92 -46.36 -1.11 -29.39
N SER A 93 -46.01 -2.40 -29.22
CA SER A 93 -46.21 -3.48 -30.20
C SER A 93 -45.52 -3.21 -31.56
N GLU A 94 -44.35 -2.58 -31.52
CA GLU A 94 -43.50 -2.38 -32.71
C GLU A 94 -42.89 -3.71 -33.22
N ASP A 95 -42.55 -3.78 -34.50
CA ASP A 95 -41.92 -4.96 -35.09
C ASP A 95 -40.48 -5.14 -34.57
N GLU A 96 -40.06 -6.38 -34.28
CA GLU A 96 -38.73 -6.71 -33.73
C GLU A 96 -37.58 -6.12 -34.56
N ASP A 97 -37.69 -6.12 -35.90
CA ASP A 97 -36.67 -5.56 -36.80
C ASP A 97 -36.50 -4.03 -36.60
N ILE A 98 -37.60 -3.33 -36.31
CA ILE A 98 -37.62 -1.89 -36.04
C ILE A 98 -37.03 -1.62 -34.66
N ILE A 99 -37.39 -2.44 -33.66
CA ILE A 99 -36.86 -2.37 -32.31
C ILE A 99 -35.35 -2.53 -32.31
N GLU A 100 -34.82 -3.56 -32.98
CA GLU A 100 -33.38 -3.80 -33.06
C GLU A 100 -32.64 -2.63 -33.72
N THR A 101 -33.20 -2.08 -34.80
CA THR A 101 -32.61 -0.92 -35.50
C THR A 101 -32.56 0.31 -34.59
N LYS A 102 -33.67 0.68 -33.95
CA LYS A 102 -33.75 1.85 -33.05
C LYS A 102 -32.83 1.70 -31.83
N VAL A 103 -32.77 0.52 -31.23
CA VAL A 103 -31.88 0.23 -30.08
C VAL A 103 -30.41 0.29 -30.49
N LYS A 104 -30.07 -0.22 -31.68
CA LYS A 104 -28.70 -0.15 -32.20
C LYS A 104 -28.26 1.28 -32.47
N GLU A 105 -29.11 2.09 -33.10
CA GLU A 105 -28.86 3.52 -33.32
C GLU A 105 -28.64 4.26 -32.00
N LEU A 106 -29.49 4.00 -30.99
CA LEU A 106 -29.34 4.58 -29.65
C LEU A 106 -28.01 4.17 -29.02
N ARG A 107 -27.64 2.89 -29.09
CA ARG A 107 -26.39 2.36 -28.55
C ARG A 107 -25.18 3.04 -29.20
N GLU A 108 -25.17 3.16 -30.52
CA GLU A 108 -24.09 3.82 -31.27
C GLU A 108 -23.99 5.31 -30.91
N SER A 109 -25.12 6.01 -30.77
CA SER A 109 -25.14 7.42 -30.39
C SER A 109 -24.58 7.66 -28.97
N LEU A 110 -24.96 6.82 -28.00
CA LEU A 110 -24.51 6.94 -26.61
C LEU A 110 -23.03 6.59 -26.48
N LEU A 111 -22.56 5.56 -27.20
CA LEU A 111 -21.13 5.23 -27.26
C LEU A 111 -20.33 6.36 -27.90
N ALA A 112 -20.82 6.97 -28.99
CA ALA A 112 -20.14 8.08 -29.65
C ALA A 112 -20.01 9.30 -28.73
N SER A 113 -21.09 9.69 -28.04
CA SER A 113 -21.05 10.79 -27.06
C SER A 113 -20.03 10.53 -25.95
N TYR A 114 -19.84 9.27 -25.58
CA TYR A 114 -18.98 8.87 -24.49
C TYR A 114 -17.49 8.85 -24.87
N THR A 115 -17.15 8.56 -26.13
CA THR A 115 -15.74 8.57 -26.60
C THR A 115 -15.14 9.97 -26.74
N HIS A 116 -15.97 11.02 -26.71
CA HIS A 116 -15.55 12.41 -26.96
C HIS A 116 -15.41 13.27 -25.70
N ASP A 117 -15.69 12.73 -24.51
CA ASP A 117 -15.37 13.33 -23.19
C ASP A 117 -14.02 12.83 -22.66
#